data_AF-A0A954REP0-F1
#
_entry.id   AF-A0A954REP0-F1
#
_cell.length_a   1.000
_cell.length_b   1.000
_cell.length_c   1.000
_cell.angle_alpha   90.00
_cell.angle_beta   90.00
_cell.angle_gamma   90.00
#
_symmetry.space_group_name_H-M   'P 1'
#
loop_
_entity.id
_entity.type
_entity.pdbx_description
1 polymer ?
#
loop_
_entity_poly.entity_id
_entity_poly.type
_entity_poly.pdbx_seq_one_letter_code
_entity_poly.pdbx_strand_id
1 'polypeptide(L)'
;MPREFSQADLEAYLDEALTTADMAEIETVLRHDAELLSRLHAIHGRRDAGIHSLGEIWRSQRISCVDRETLGNYLLNVLEPDHHSYVSFHLEHIGCRYCLANLEDLKSRQSELSRAEQRQQRYFQSSAGLLKNAR
;
A
#
# COMPACT_ATOMS: atom_id res chain seq x y z
N MET A 1 21.05 11.21 -19.33
CA MET A 1 20.98 9.89 -19.98
C MET A 1 19.78 9.16 -19.38
N PRO A 2 18.93 8.51 -20.17
CA PRO A 2 17.83 7.74 -19.58
C PRO A 2 18.41 6.66 -18.67
N ARG A 3 17.78 6.45 -17.51
CA ARG A 3 18.14 5.41 -16.56
C ARG A 3 17.99 4.05 -17.25
N GLU A 4 19.02 3.21 -17.19
CA GLU A 4 18.90 1.82 -17.64
C GLU A 4 18.11 1.03 -16.59
N PHE A 5 16.98 0.45 -16.99
CA PHE A 5 16.19 -0.42 -16.11
C PHE A 5 16.77 -1.83 -16.10
N SER A 6 17.08 -2.33 -14.91
CA SER A 6 17.53 -3.71 -14.72
C SER A 6 16.37 -4.69 -14.91
N GLN A 7 16.68 -5.98 -15.05
CA GLN A 7 15.62 -7.00 -15.07
C GLN A 7 14.81 -7.01 -13.76
N ALA A 8 15.46 -6.76 -12.62
CA ALA A 8 14.80 -6.70 -11.32
C ALA A 8 13.80 -5.53 -11.23
N ASP A 9 14.12 -4.38 -11.84
CA ASP A 9 13.20 -3.23 -11.91
C ASP A 9 11.97 -3.58 -12.74
N LEU A 10 12.14 -4.26 -13.87
CA LEU A 10 11.03 -4.68 -14.73
C LEU A 10 10.14 -5.75 -14.08
N GLU A 11 10.73 -6.70 -13.36
CA GLU A 11 9.98 -7.67 -12.55
C GLU A 11 9.19 -6.99 -11.44
N ALA A 12 9.82 -6.04 -10.73
CA ALA A 12 9.16 -5.26 -9.68
C ALA A 12 8.07 -4.33 -10.23
N TYR A 13 8.25 -3.78 -11.43
CA TYR A 13 7.23 -3.02 -12.14
C TYR A 13 5.99 -3.87 -12.41
N LEU A 14 6.17 -5.09 -12.95
CA LEU A 14 5.05 -6.02 -13.18
C LEU A 14 4.36 -6.46 -11.89
N ASP A 15 5.09 -6.51 -10.78
CA ASP A 15 4.56 -6.87 -9.46
C ASP A 15 3.97 -5.67 -8.69
N GLU A 16 3.91 -4.49 -9.30
CA GLU A 16 3.51 -3.23 -8.66
C GLU A 16 4.29 -2.91 -7.37
N ALA A 17 5.56 -3.35 -7.32
CA ALA A 17 6.41 -3.32 -6.14
C ALA A 17 7.43 -2.18 -6.13
N LEU A 18 7.35 -1.25 -7.08
CA LEU A 18 8.17 -0.04 -7.12
C LEU A 18 7.45 1.17 -6.50
N THR A 19 8.18 2.26 -6.29
CA THR A 19 7.58 3.54 -5.90
C THR A 19 6.71 4.10 -7.03
N THR A 20 5.76 4.99 -6.70
CA THR A 20 4.91 5.63 -7.71
C THR A 20 5.72 6.41 -8.74
N ALA A 21 6.83 7.03 -8.34
CA ALA A 21 7.72 7.76 -9.22
C ALA A 21 8.45 6.83 -10.19
N ASP A 22 9.04 5.73 -9.70
CA ASP A 22 9.72 4.75 -10.55
C ASP A 22 8.75 4.06 -11.51
N MET A 23 7.53 3.73 -11.06
CA MET A 23 6.47 3.17 -11.92
C MET A 23 6.15 4.12 -13.08
N ALA A 24 5.94 5.42 -12.79
CA ALA A 24 5.62 6.42 -13.79
C ALA A 24 6.78 6.67 -14.77
N GLU A 25 8.03 6.59 -14.29
CA GLU A 25 9.23 6.68 -15.13
C GLU A 25 9.25 5.54 -16.15
N ILE A 26 9.06 4.29 -15.69
CA ILE A 26 9.01 3.11 -16.55
C ILE A 26 7.86 3.21 -17.57
N GLU A 27 6.64 3.58 -17.14
CA GLU A 27 5.49 3.77 -18.04
C GLU A 27 5.75 4.79 -19.15
N THR A 28 6.46 5.87 -18.82
CA THR A 28 6.79 6.93 -19.78
C THR A 28 7.76 6.42 -20.85
N VAL A 29 8.77 5.66 -20.44
CA VAL A 29 9.76 5.09 -21.36
C VAL A 29 9.14 3.98 -22.22
N LEU A 30 8.31 3.12 -21.64
CA LEU A 30 7.65 2.00 -22.35
C LEU A 30 6.83 2.44 -23.57
N ARG A 31 6.27 3.65 -23.57
CA ARG A 31 5.50 4.19 -24.69
C ARG A 31 6.34 4.40 -25.95
N HIS A 32 7.65 4.54 -25.81
CA HIS A 32 8.54 4.94 -26.90
C HIS A 32 9.70 3.97 -27.11
N ASP A 33 9.84 2.95 -26.26
CA ASP A 33 10.91 1.96 -26.30
C ASP A 33 10.37 0.55 -26.57
N ALA A 34 10.44 0.14 -27.84
CA ALA A 34 10.01 -1.19 -28.28
C ALA A 34 10.89 -2.32 -27.73
N GLU A 35 12.17 -2.04 -27.44
CA GLU A 35 13.08 -3.03 -26.85
C GLU A 35 12.70 -3.30 -25.40
N LEU A 36 12.43 -2.25 -24.63
CA LEU A 36 11.95 -2.35 -23.25
C LEU A 36 10.62 -3.10 -23.17
N LEU A 37 9.69 -2.81 -24.09
CA LEU A 37 8.41 -3.54 -24.19
C LEU A 37 8.63 -5.03 -24.50
N SER A 38 9.53 -5.35 -25.44
CA SER A 38 9.89 -6.73 -25.75
C SER A 38 10.49 -7.46 -24.55
N ARG A 39 11.32 -6.79 -23.75
CA ARG A 39 11.87 -7.34 -22.51
C ARG A 39 10.78 -7.66 -21.49
N LEU A 40 9.79 -6.78 -21.32
CA LEU A 40 8.63 -7.04 -20.45
C LEU A 40 7.81 -8.23 -20.93
N HIS A 41 7.50 -8.31 -22.23
CA HIS A 41 6.79 -9.46 -22.79
C HIS A 41 7.55 -10.78 -22.55
N ALA A 42 8.88 -10.77 -22.69
CA ALA A 42 9.70 -11.94 -22.42
C ALA A 42 9.74 -12.35 -20.94
N ILE A 43 9.60 -11.41 -20.00
CA ILE A 43 9.43 -11.71 -18.57
C ILE A 43 8.04 -12.31 -18.35
N HIS A 44 6.99 -11.70 -18.89
CA HIS A 44 5.62 -12.18 -18.75
C HIS A 44 5.45 -13.60 -19.29
N GLY A 45 5.94 -13.89 -20.50
CA GLY A 45 5.86 -15.23 -21.08
C GLY A 45 6.64 -16.31 -20.30
N ARG A 46 7.73 -15.94 -19.61
CA ARG A 46 8.44 -16.86 -18.70
C ARG A 46 7.60 -17.20 -17.47
N ARG A 47 6.93 -16.20 -16.89
CA ARG A 47 6.02 -16.39 -15.74
C ARG A 47 4.84 -17.28 -16.11
N ASP A 48 4.23 -17.07 -17.28
CA ASP A 48 3.10 -17.89 -17.76
C ASP A 48 3.49 -19.36 -17.97
N ALA A 49 4.77 -19.62 -18.28
CA ALA A 49 5.33 -20.97 -18.36
C ALA A 49 5.71 -21.58 -16.99
N GLY A 50 5.42 -20.90 -15.87
CA GLY A 50 5.73 -21.34 -14.52
C GLY A 50 7.19 -21.16 -14.11
N ILE A 51 7.98 -20.38 -14.87
CA ILE A 51 9.38 -20.08 -14.55
C ILE A 51 9.41 -18.79 -13.73
N HIS A 52 9.42 -18.94 -12.41
CA HIS A 52 9.45 -17.82 -11.48
C HIS A 52 10.83 -17.61 -10.87
N SER A 53 11.23 -16.34 -10.72
CA SER A 53 12.40 -16.00 -9.92
C SER A 53 12.06 -16.10 -8.41
N LEU A 54 13.07 -16.31 -7.55
CA LEU A 54 12.85 -16.29 -6.10
C LEU A 54 12.28 -14.94 -5.64
N GLY A 55 12.72 -13.84 -6.27
CA GLY A 55 12.23 -12.50 -5.99
C GLY A 55 10.75 -12.33 -6.32
N GLU A 56 10.30 -12.87 -7.46
CA GLU A 56 8.88 -12.89 -7.83
C GLU A 56 8.03 -13.68 -6.84
N ILE A 57 8.47 -14.87 -6.46
CA ILE A 57 7.79 -15.71 -5.46
C ILE A 57 7.68 -14.93 -4.13
N TRP A 58 8.77 -14.32 -3.69
CA TRP A 58 8.81 -13.57 -2.44
C TRP A 58 7.83 -12.40 -2.42
N ARG A 59 7.74 -11.62 -3.52
CA ARG A 59 6.82 -10.47 -3.63
C ARG A 59 5.37 -10.91 -3.78
N SER A 60 5.10 -11.86 -4.67
CA SER A 60 3.74 -12.38 -4.92
C SER A 60 3.13 -13.06 -3.70
N GLN A 61 3.92 -13.84 -2.96
CA GLN A 61 3.50 -14.47 -1.71
C GLN A 61 3.60 -13.54 -0.50
N ARG A 62 4.14 -12.32 -0.68
CA ARG A 62 4.22 -11.29 0.36
C ARG A 62 4.92 -11.79 1.63
N ILE A 63 6.00 -12.55 1.47
CA ILE A 63 6.64 -13.29 2.58
C ILE A 63 7.09 -12.37 3.72
N SER A 64 7.55 -11.15 3.40
CA SER A 64 7.95 -10.14 4.38
C SER A 64 6.86 -9.14 4.75
N CYS A 65 5.67 -9.24 4.16
CA CYS A 65 4.60 -8.30 4.49
C CYS A 65 4.02 -8.59 5.87
N VAL A 66 3.51 -7.53 6.48
CA VAL A 66 2.88 -7.59 7.79
C VAL A 66 1.39 -7.84 7.59
N ASP A 67 0.79 -8.68 8.43
CA ASP A 67 -0.66 -8.85 8.41
C ASP A 67 -1.39 -7.56 8.87
N ARG A 68 -2.68 -7.51 8.57
CA ARG A 68 -3.50 -6.33 8.81
C ARG A 68 -3.76 -6.05 10.30
N GLU A 69 -3.82 -7.08 11.13
CA GLU A 69 -4.01 -6.93 12.57
C GLU A 69 -2.79 -6.27 13.20
N THR A 70 -1.60 -6.75 12.84
CA THR A 70 -0.32 -6.19 13.27
C THR A 70 -0.15 -4.74 12.79
N LEU A 71 -0.60 -4.39 11.57
CA LEU A 71 -0.65 -2.99 11.11
C LEU A 71 -1.60 -2.12 11.96
N GLY A 72 -2.72 -2.68 12.44
CA GLY A 72 -3.61 -2.01 13.39
C GLY A 72 -2.92 -1.76 14.73
N ASN A 73 -2.23 -2.77 15.26
CA ASN A 73 -1.47 -2.66 16.50
C ASN A 73 -0.30 -1.65 16.36
N TYR A 74 0.33 -1.59 15.20
CA TYR A 74 1.32 -0.56 14.86
C TYR A 74 0.70 0.84 14.92
N LEU A 75 -0.46 1.05 14.29
CA LEU A 75 -1.17 2.33 14.31
C LEU A 75 -1.55 2.77 15.73
N LEU A 76 -1.88 1.82 16.60
CA LEU A 76 -2.20 2.07 18.01
C LEU A 76 -0.96 2.21 18.91
N ASN A 77 0.25 2.01 18.38
CA ASN A 77 1.52 2.00 19.11
C ASN A 77 1.54 1.01 20.29
N VAL A 78 0.99 -0.19 20.09
CA VAL A 78 0.93 -1.26 21.11
C VAL A 78 1.82 -2.46 20.81
N LEU A 79 2.63 -2.39 19.75
CA LEU A 79 3.61 -3.42 19.42
C LEU A 79 4.84 -3.35 20.33
N GLU A 80 5.46 -4.50 20.57
CA GLU A 80 6.78 -4.58 21.16
C GLU A 80 7.83 -3.80 20.32
N PRO A 81 8.88 -3.23 20.93
CA PRO A 81 9.81 -2.32 20.25
C PRO A 81 10.44 -2.88 18.97
N ASP A 82 10.85 -4.14 18.97
CA ASP A 82 11.48 -4.79 17.81
C ASP A 82 10.49 -4.98 16.66
N HIS A 83 9.24 -5.36 16.99
CA HIS A 83 8.17 -5.48 15.99
C HIS A 83 7.79 -4.12 15.43
N HIS A 84 7.69 -3.09 16.27
CA HIS A 84 7.42 -1.73 15.82
C HIS A 84 8.50 -1.26 14.84
N SER A 85 9.77 -1.48 15.17
CA SER A 85 10.92 -1.14 14.32
C SER A 85 10.87 -1.87 12.98
N TYR A 86 10.53 -3.16 12.98
CA TYR A 86 10.36 -3.92 11.74
C TYR A 86 9.25 -3.35 10.85
N VAL A 87 8.09 -3.05 11.42
CA VAL A 87 6.95 -2.50 10.68
C VAL A 87 7.28 -1.12 10.13
N SER A 88 7.91 -0.24 10.92
CA SER A 88 8.37 1.08 10.46
C SER A 88 9.37 0.95 9.30
N PHE A 89 10.38 0.08 9.43
CA PHE A 89 11.32 -0.20 8.34
C PHE A 89 10.61 -0.68 7.06
N HIS A 90 9.66 -1.60 7.19
CA HIS A 90 8.92 -2.14 6.06
C HIS A 90 8.03 -1.09 5.36
N LEU A 91 7.49 -0.14 6.11
CA LEU A 91 6.64 0.93 5.57
C LEU A 91 7.46 2.09 4.99
N GLU A 92 8.55 2.47 5.65
CA GLU A 92 9.28 3.72 5.36
C GLU A 92 10.49 3.51 4.45
N HIS A 93 11.21 2.39 4.62
CA HIS A 93 12.43 2.11 3.86
C HIS A 93 12.17 1.17 2.70
N ILE A 94 11.44 0.07 2.92
CA ILE A 94 11.02 -0.82 1.83
C ILE A 94 9.92 -0.15 0.99
N GLY A 95 9.04 0.63 1.62
CA GLY A 95 7.97 1.34 0.92
C GLY A 95 6.91 0.40 0.32
N CYS A 96 6.60 -0.71 0.98
CA CYS A 96 5.71 -1.73 0.43
C CYS A 96 4.28 -1.19 0.19
N ARG A 97 3.89 -1.07 -1.08
CA ARG A 97 2.58 -0.52 -1.49
C ARG A 97 1.39 -1.28 -0.90
N TYR A 98 1.49 -2.60 -0.76
CA TYR A 98 0.43 -3.41 -0.17
C TYR A 98 0.19 -3.06 1.31
N CYS A 99 1.26 -2.98 2.10
CA CYS A 99 1.18 -2.65 3.52
C CYS A 99 0.76 -1.20 3.73
N LEU A 100 1.27 -0.27 2.92
CA LEU A 100 0.88 1.15 2.94
C LEU A 100 -0.61 1.34 2.61
N ALA A 101 -1.13 0.63 1.60
CA ALA A 101 -2.56 0.68 1.26
C ALA A 101 -3.45 0.16 2.40
N ASN A 102 -3.04 -0.93 3.07
CA ASN A 102 -3.76 -1.44 4.24
C ASN A 102 -3.71 -0.46 5.41
N LEU A 103 -2.55 0.14 5.68
CA LEU A 103 -2.40 1.14 6.74
C LEU A 103 -3.27 2.37 6.48
N GLU A 104 -3.32 2.85 5.24
CA GLU A 104 -4.18 3.98 4.87
C GLU A 104 -5.67 3.66 5.03
N ASP A 105 -6.09 2.46 4.63
CA ASP A 105 -7.47 1.99 4.86
C ASP A 105 -7.80 1.81 6.36
N LEU A 106 -6.82 1.45 7.20
CA LEU A 106 -7.03 1.42 8.66
C LEU A 106 -7.20 2.84 9.24
N LYS A 107 -6.37 3.79 8.80
CA LYS A 107 -6.45 5.20 9.21
C LYS A 107 -7.77 5.84 8.79
N SER A 108 -8.23 5.57 7.57
CA SER A 108 -9.50 6.12 7.08
C SER A 108 -10.67 5.66 7.95
N ARG A 109 -10.77 4.37 8.28
CA ARG A 109 -11.81 3.81 9.16
C ARG A 109 -11.80 4.43 10.56
N GLN A 110 -10.62 4.63 11.16
CA GLN A 110 -10.51 5.29 12.47
C GLN A 110 -11.07 6.73 12.41
N SER A 111 -10.77 7.46 11.33
CA SER A 111 -11.28 8.81 11.12
C SER A 111 -12.80 8.83 10.92
N GLU A 112 -13.38 7.85 10.23
CA GLU A 112 -14.82 7.76 9.97
C GLU A 112 -15.64 7.50 11.23
N LEU A 113 -15.15 6.61 12.11
CA LEU A 113 -15.77 6.35 13.41
C LEU A 113 -15.84 7.63 14.26
N SER A 114 -14.73 8.35 14.38
CA SER A 114 -14.69 9.62 15.12
C SER A 114 -15.66 10.68 14.57
N ARG A 115 -15.81 10.74 13.23
CA ARG A 115 -16.75 11.64 12.58
C ARG A 115 -18.20 11.26 12.84
N ALA A 116 -18.52 9.96 12.90
CA ALA A 116 -19.87 9.49 13.21
C ALA A 116 -20.30 9.89 14.64
N GLU A 117 -19.41 9.70 15.61
CA GLU A 117 -19.64 10.10 17.01
C GLU A 117 -19.87 11.62 17.13
N GLN A 118 -19.03 12.42 16.46
CA GLN A 118 -19.20 13.89 16.42
C GLN A 118 -20.52 14.31 15.78
N ARG A 119 -20.95 13.64 14.70
CA ARG A 119 -22.26 13.91 14.07
C ARG A 119 -23.42 13.61 15.03
N GLN A 120 -23.37 12.46 15.71
CA GLN A 120 -24.38 12.08 16.69
C GLN A 120 -24.47 13.10 17.84
N GLN A 121 -23.33 13.54 18.36
CA GLN A 121 -23.27 14.55 19.42
C GLN A 121 -23.85 15.90 18.99
N ARG A 122 -23.54 16.36 17.75
CA ARG A 122 -24.12 17.60 17.19
C ARG A 122 -25.64 17.51 17.04
N TYR A 123 -26.16 16.39 16.54
CA TYR A 123 -27.61 16.20 16.43
C TYR A 123 -28.28 16.22 17.79
N PHE A 124 -27.71 15.53 18.79
CA PHE A 124 -28.22 15.55 20.17
C PHE A 124 -28.21 16.97 20.77
N GLN A 125 -27.11 17.72 20.62
CA GLN A 125 -27.02 19.10 21.12
C GLN A 125 -28.04 20.03 20.44
N SER A 126 -28.26 19.86 19.14
CA SER A 126 -29.26 20.64 18.39
C SER A 126 -30.70 20.32 18.78
N SER A 127 -30.99 19.08 19.20
CA SER A 127 -32.33 18.65 19.59
C SER A 127 -32.67 18.87 21.07
N ALA A 128 -31.66 19.01 21.94
CA ALA A 128 -31.84 19.20 23.39
C ALA A 128 -32.66 20.44 23.79
N GLY A 129 -32.72 21.48 22.93
CA GLY A 129 -33.53 22.68 23.15
C GLY A 129 -35.01 22.56 22.72
N LEU A 130 -35.33 21.64 21.80
CA LEU A 130 -36.66 21.52 21.20
C LEU A 130 -37.66 20.81 22.13
N LEU A 131 -37.18 19.95 23.02
CA LEU A 131 -38.03 19.23 24.00
C LEU A 131 -38.47 20.09 25.20
N LYS A 132 -37.82 21.24 25.44
CA LYS A 132 -38.17 22.13 26.56
C LYS A 132 -39.34 23.08 26.24
N ASN A 133 -39.62 23.33 24.97
CA ASN A 133 -40.70 24.22 24.51
C ASN A 133 -42.01 23.48 24.15
N ALA A 134 -42.10 22.18 24.43
CA ALA A 134 -43.28 21.36 24.16
C ALA A 134 -44.20 21.20 25.40
N ARG A 135 -44.28 22.24 26.25
CA ARG A 135 -45.20 22.31 27.39
C ARG A 135 -46.18 23.45 27.24
#